data_AF-A0A132TX76-F1
#
_entry.id   AF-A0A132TX76-F1
#
_cell.length_a   1.000
_cell.length_b   1.000
_cell.length_c   1.000
_cell.angle_alpha   90.00
_cell.angle_beta   90.00
_cell.angle_gamma   90.00
#
_symmetry.space_group_name_H-M   'P 1'
#
loop_
_entity.id
_entity.type
_entity.pdbx_description
1 polymer ?
#
loop_
_entity_poly.entity_id
_entity_poly.type
_entity_poly.pdbx_seq_one_letter_code
_entity_poly.pdbx_strand_id
1 'polypeptide(L)'
;MTSRAKGAEEDRKLIIEEILSSKDFAMIHKKIIPAIKEAIREKAVAQLGLLRSTYLYSFENSLRFLTKAEREFIDAQVKPSCGGE
;
A
#
# COMPACT_ATOMS: atom_id res chain seq x y z
N MET A 1 2.41 10.47 -33.37
CA MET A 1 3.25 10.45 -32.16
C MET A 1 2.45 9.83 -31.03
N THR A 2 2.68 8.55 -30.76
CA THR A 2 2.10 7.82 -29.63
C THR A 2 2.76 8.32 -28.34
N SER A 3 1.97 8.63 -27.31
CA SER A 3 2.29 8.47 -25.87
C SER A 3 1.36 9.35 -25.02
N ARG A 4 0.10 8.93 -24.86
CA ARG A 4 -0.80 9.45 -23.81
C ARG A 4 -1.03 8.33 -22.80
N ALA A 5 0.00 8.02 -22.02
CA ALA A 5 -0.04 7.04 -20.93
C ALA A 5 0.54 7.63 -19.63
N LYS A 6 0.55 8.96 -19.50
CA LYS A 6 1.22 9.69 -18.42
C LYS A 6 0.24 10.43 -17.49
N GLY A 7 -0.95 9.86 -17.31
CA GLY A 7 -2.00 10.39 -16.41
C GLY A 7 -2.33 9.42 -15.28
N ALA A 8 -2.39 8.13 -15.57
CA ALA A 8 -2.77 7.13 -14.58
C ALA A 8 -1.72 6.90 -13.49
N GLU A 9 -0.44 7.23 -13.70
CA GLU A 9 0.63 7.00 -12.72
C GLU A 9 0.73 8.11 -11.67
N GLU A 10 0.42 9.36 -12.07
CA GLU A 10 0.46 10.51 -11.17
C GLU A 10 -0.73 10.52 -10.20
N ASP A 11 -1.93 10.18 -10.70
CA ASP A 11 -3.13 9.98 -9.87
C ASP A 11 -2.92 8.91 -8.78
N ARG A 12 -2.02 7.94 -8.96
CA ARG A 12 -1.83 6.80 -8.04
C ARG A 12 -0.89 7.12 -6.90
N LYS A 13 0.23 7.80 -7.19
CA LYS A 13 1.11 8.34 -6.14
C LYS A 13 0.35 9.27 -5.20
N LEU A 14 -0.53 10.10 -5.78
CA LEU A 14 -1.38 11.00 -5.01
C LEU A 14 -2.31 10.24 -4.05
N ILE A 15 -2.79 9.03 -4.39
CA ILE A 15 -3.68 8.25 -3.50
C ILE A 15 -2.96 7.85 -2.20
N ILE A 16 -1.70 7.43 -2.26
CA ILE A 16 -0.98 6.99 -1.05
C ILE A 16 -0.67 8.20 -0.16
N GLU A 17 -0.19 9.30 -0.75
CA GLU A 17 0.09 10.53 -0.01
C GLU A 17 -1.19 11.18 0.55
N GLU A 18 -2.28 11.16 -0.20
CA GLU A 18 -3.62 11.59 0.24
C GLU A 18 -4.11 10.75 1.41
N ILE A 19 -3.92 9.42 1.37
CA ILE A 19 -4.27 8.54 2.50
C ILE A 19 -3.45 8.94 3.72
N LEU A 20 -2.12 9.08 3.60
CA LEU A 20 -1.23 9.45 4.71
C LEU A 20 -1.53 10.84 5.31
N SER A 21 -1.96 11.79 4.49
CA SER A 21 -2.31 13.14 4.93
C SER A 21 -3.77 13.28 5.36
N SER A 22 -4.64 12.32 5.05
CA SER A 22 -6.07 12.37 5.37
C SER A 22 -6.33 12.03 6.83
N LYS A 23 -7.29 12.75 7.43
CA LYS A 23 -7.86 12.43 8.74
C LYS A 23 -9.16 11.61 8.63
N ASP A 24 -9.60 11.33 7.41
CA ASP A 24 -10.89 10.71 7.13
C ASP A 24 -10.77 9.18 7.07
N PHE A 25 -10.91 8.54 8.24
CA PHE A 25 -10.73 7.09 8.39
C PHE A 25 -11.70 6.26 7.54
N ALA A 26 -12.90 6.78 7.26
CA ALA A 26 -13.88 6.12 6.40
C ALA A 26 -13.37 6.04 4.95
N MET A 27 -12.74 7.11 4.45
CA MET A 27 -12.10 7.10 3.14
C MET A 27 -10.84 6.22 3.14
N ILE A 28 -10.01 6.33 4.17
CA ILE A 28 -8.78 5.53 4.31
C ILE A 28 -9.11 4.04 4.25
N HIS A 29 -10.11 3.57 4.98
CA HIS A 29 -10.47 2.15 4.97
C HIS A 29 -10.93 1.66 3.59
N LYS A 30 -11.56 2.51 2.78
CA LYS A 30 -11.95 2.19 1.40
C LYS A 30 -10.77 2.22 0.42
N LYS A 31 -9.81 3.12 0.62
CA LYS A 31 -8.69 3.35 -0.31
C LYS A 31 -7.39 2.62 0.08
N ILE A 32 -7.27 2.10 1.30
CA ILE A 32 -6.05 1.45 1.80
C ILE A 32 -5.74 0.15 1.05
N ILE A 33 -6.75 -0.66 0.72
CA ILE A 33 -6.56 -1.91 -0.05
C ILE A 33 -5.99 -1.60 -1.44
N PRO A 34 -6.62 -0.75 -2.29
CA PRO A 34 -6.05 -0.43 -3.60
C PRO A 34 -4.68 0.24 -3.49
N ALA A 35 -4.44 1.09 -2.48
CA ALA A 35 -3.14 1.71 -2.23
C ALA A 35 -2.04 0.69 -1.92
N ILE A 36 -2.32 -0.32 -1.09
CA ILE A 36 -1.38 -1.40 -0.80
C ILE A 36 -1.05 -2.20 -2.07
N LYS A 37 -2.07 -2.56 -2.86
CA LYS A 37 -1.87 -3.32 -4.11
C LYS A 37 -1.05 -2.54 -5.14
N GLU A 38 -1.27 -1.23 -5.20
CA GLU A 38 -0.48 -0.32 -6.03
C GLU A 38 0.98 -0.29 -5.58
N ALA A 39 1.22 -0.07 -4.29
CA ALA A 39 2.56 -0.01 -3.74
C ALA A 39 3.33 -1.34 -3.93
N ILE A 40 2.64 -2.49 -3.94
CA ILE A 40 3.24 -3.77 -4.33
C ILE A 40 3.61 -3.79 -5.82
N ARG A 41 2.71 -3.36 -6.71
CA ARG A 41 2.96 -3.31 -8.16
C ARG A 41 4.14 -2.42 -8.52
N GLU A 42 4.24 -1.27 -7.88
CA GLU A 42 5.34 -0.31 -8.07
C GLU A 42 6.60 -0.68 -7.27
N LYS A 43 6.55 -1.75 -6.46
CA LYS A 43 7.60 -2.12 -5.50
C LYS A 43 8.01 -0.95 -4.60
N ALA A 44 7.06 -0.09 -4.26
CA ALA A 44 7.24 1.06 -3.38
C ALA A 44 7.28 0.63 -1.91
N VAL A 45 8.33 -0.10 -1.51
CA VAL A 45 8.50 -0.66 -0.16
C VAL A 45 8.46 0.42 0.91
N ALA A 46 9.05 1.59 0.63
CA ALA A 46 9.01 2.74 1.56
C ALA A 46 7.57 3.20 1.86
N GLN A 47 6.70 3.22 0.86
CA GLN A 47 5.30 3.60 1.04
C GLN A 47 4.49 2.53 1.77
N LEU A 48 4.76 1.25 1.51
CA LEU A 48 4.17 0.15 2.29
C LEU A 48 4.55 0.25 3.78
N GLY A 49 5.82 0.56 4.07
CA GLY A 49 6.30 0.79 5.43
C GLY A 49 5.58 1.96 6.11
N LEU A 50 5.44 3.10 5.41
CA LEU A 50 4.72 4.27 5.92
C LEU A 50 3.24 3.99 6.17
N LEU A 51 2.55 3.31 5.24
CA LEU A 51 1.16 2.91 5.40
C LEU A 51 0.97 2.00 6.61
N ARG A 52 1.89 1.04 6.81
CA ARG A 52 1.88 0.16 7.98
C ARG A 52 2.11 0.93 9.27
N SER A 53 3.10 1.84 9.32
CA SER A 53 3.40 2.62 10.53
C SER A 53 2.28 3.59 10.88
N THR A 54 1.62 4.17 9.88
CA THR A 54 0.57 5.19 10.08
C THR A 54 -0.79 4.55 10.36
N TYR A 55 -1.13 3.46 9.65
CA TYR A 55 -2.44 2.81 9.69
C TYR A 55 -2.33 1.33 10.03
N LEU A 56 -1.52 0.96 11.04
CA LEU A 56 -1.22 -0.44 11.40
C LEU A 56 -2.47 -1.34 11.40
N TYR A 57 -3.51 -0.96 12.14
CA TYR A 57 -4.72 -1.74 12.27
C TYR A 57 -5.46 -1.94 10.93
N SER A 58 -5.65 -0.85 10.18
CA SER A 58 -6.32 -0.91 8.87
C SER A 58 -5.46 -1.66 7.84
N PHE A 59 -4.14 -1.52 7.90
CA PHE A 59 -3.19 -2.19 7.04
C PHE A 59 -3.23 -3.71 7.26
N GLU A 60 -3.10 -4.16 8.51
CA GLU A 60 -3.15 -5.60 8.86
C GLU A 60 -4.51 -6.23 8.51
N ASN A 61 -5.60 -5.53 8.78
CA ASN A 61 -6.94 -6.01 8.41
C ASN A 61 -7.09 -6.12 6.88
N SER A 62 -6.45 -5.21 6.13
CA SER A 62 -6.46 -5.21 4.66
C SER A 62 -5.69 -6.39 4.05
N LEU A 63 -4.67 -6.92 4.73
CA LEU A 63 -3.87 -8.07 4.25
C LEU A 63 -4.72 -9.31 4.00
N ARG A 64 -5.85 -9.44 4.72
CA ARG A 64 -6.80 -10.56 4.56
C ARG A 64 -7.48 -10.55 3.19
N PHE A 65 -7.56 -9.39 2.54
CA PHE A 65 -8.17 -9.20 1.22
C PHE A 65 -7.17 -9.27 0.07
N LEU A 66 -5.86 -9.42 0.37
CA LEU A 66 -4.82 -9.57 -0.63
C LEU A 66 -4.68 -11.04 -1.08
N THR A 67 -4.03 -11.25 -2.22
CA THR A 67 -3.66 -12.59 -2.68
C THR A 67 -2.47 -13.14 -1.89
N LYS A 68 -2.22 -14.45 -2.00
CA LYS A 68 -1.07 -15.08 -1.34
C LYS A 68 0.26 -14.42 -1.75
N ALA A 69 0.45 -14.20 -3.05
CA ALA A 69 1.67 -13.58 -3.59
C ALA A 69 1.88 -12.14 -3.07
N GLU A 70 0.80 -11.35 -3.00
CA GLU A 70 0.86 -9.98 -2.44
C GLU A 70 1.23 -9.99 -0.96
N ARG A 71 0.67 -10.92 -0.17
CA ARG A 71 1.04 -11.08 1.24
C ARG A 71 2.49 -11.51 1.41
N GLU A 72 2.96 -12.48 0.64
CA GLU A 72 4.36 -12.93 0.69
C GLU A 72 5.33 -11.80 0.33
N PHE A 73 4.97 -10.95 -0.64
CA PHE A 73 5.75 -9.76 -0.96
C PHE A 73 5.83 -8.79 0.22
N ILE A 74 4.71 -8.47 0.87
CA ILE A 74 4.70 -7.61 2.06
C ILE A 74 5.48 -8.26 3.20
N ASP A 75 5.33 -9.56 3.43
CA ASP A 75 6.01 -10.30 4.48
C ASP A 75 7.54 -10.26 4.28
N ALA A 76 8.01 -10.44 3.04
CA ALA A 76 9.41 -10.41 2.68
C ALA A 76 10.04 -9.00 2.73
N GLN A 77 9.25 -7.94 2.51
CA GLN A 77 9.78 -6.56 2.35
C GLN A 77 9.52 -5.65 3.56
N VAL A 78 8.39 -5.83 4.26
CA VAL A 78 7.86 -4.89 5.26
C VAL A 78 7.86 -5.50 6.66
N LYS A 79 7.69 -6.81 6.77
CA LYS A 79 7.85 -7.48 8.05
C LYS A 79 9.35 -7.49 8.35
N PRO A 80 9.80 -7.01 9.51
CA PRO A 80 11.14 -7.37 9.94
C PRO A 80 11.18 -8.91 9.92
N SER A 81 12.27 -9.49 9.41
CA SER A 81 12.60 -10.87 9.72
C SER A 81 12.68 -10.99 11.24
N CYS A 82 11.53 -11.21 11.88
CA CYS A 82 11.48 -11.97 13.10
C CYS A 82 11.56 -13.43 12.63
N GLY A 83 12.80 -13.90 12.43
CA GLY A 83 13.13 -15.23 12.96
C GLY A 83 12.75 -15.19 14.44
N GLY A 84 11.99 -16.16 14.94
CA GLY A 84 12.55 -17.49 15.23
C GLY A 84 13.51 -17.28 16.40
N GLU A 85 13.19 -17.65 17.64
CA GLU A 85 12.50 -18.85 18.15
C GLU A 85 11.68 -18.53 19.41
#